data_AF-A0A3C0XM55-F1
#
_entry.id   AF-A0A3C0XM55-F1
#
_cell.length_a   1.000
_cell.length_b   1.000
_cell.length_c   1.000
_cell.angle_alpha   90.00
_cell.angle_beta   90.00
_cell.angle_gamma   90.00
#
_symmetry.space_group_name_H-M   'P 1'
#
loop_
_entity.id
_entity.type
_entity.pdbx_description
1 polymer ?
#
loop_
_entity_poly.entity_id
_entity_poly.type
_entity_poly.pdbx_seq_one_letter_code
_entity_poly.pdbx_strand_id
1 'polypeptide(L)'
;MNRRLSNVLAIAALLVASGAIVSAIWRVGGPDIFAKRSEPLPPAIEASPADPGDPPNTFGGSQPIQSAKPGDPPAYTRLPAPKVEPGARRIGIQVGHWMTDNVPPELRRLEVQTGTSWNGITETEVSLDIATRLLALLRSHGYIVDLIPTTVPQGYLADAFVALHLDGDGVGTAEGYKLAHGSRRGPFEQQLLQDISDEYGAATGFAIDPNVTSGMRAYYGFNWQRYRSATSPFTPSVILEMGFLSNDNDRGFIMDQPDVVAAAIANGIERFLSEVPSTELFGKDLLLPPTRQAFPTSSPSPSP
;
A
#
# COMPACT_ATOMS: atom_id res chain seq x y z
N MET A 1 -63.99 -17.51 -10.95
CA MET A 1 -63.70 -18.95 -10.85
C MET A 1 -62.31 -19.21 -11.44
N ASN A 2 -61.33 -19.44 -10.56
CA ASN A 2 -60.05 -20.15 -10.70
C ASN A 2 -59.18 -20.05 -11.98
N ARG A 3 -57.98 -19.45 -11.82
CA ARG A 3 -56.61 -20.06 -11.85
C ARG A 3 -55.59 -18.93 -12.04
N ARG A 4 -54.88 -18.40 -11.02
CA ARG A 4 -53.69 -18.90 -10.28
C ARG A 4 -52.51 -19.36 -11.14
N LEU A 5 -51.36 -18.71 -10.85
CA LEU A 5 -49.94 -19.01 -11.16
C LEU A 5 -49.51 -18.53 -12.57
N SER A 6 -48.46 -17.74 -12.77
CA SER A 6 -47.16 -17.74 -12.09
C SER A 6 -46.31 -16.49 -12.43
N ASN A 7 -45.24 -16.30 -11.66
CA ASN A 7 -44.02 -15.52 -11.93
C ASN A 7 -43.85 -14.18 -11.19
N VAL A 8 -43.55 -14.34 -9.90
CA VAL A 8 -42.58 -13.54 -9.15
C VAL A 8 -41.22 -13.66 -9.85
N LEU A 9 -40.78 -12.64 -10.59
CA LEU A 9 -39.39 -12.47 -11.08
C LEU A 9 -39.26 -11.13 -11.83
N ALA A 10 -39.19 -10.01 -11.10
CA ALA A 10 -38.83 -8.71 -11.69
C ALA A 10 -38.32 -7.71 -10.64
N ILE A 11 -37.45 -8.12 -9.73
CA ILE A 11 -36.66 -7.18 -8.91
C ILE A 11 -35.26 -7.76 -8.72
N ALA A 12 -34.46 -7.74 -9.79
CA ALA A 12 -33.01 -7.97 -9.75
C ALA A 12 -32.39 -7.49 -11.08
N ALA A 13 -32.47 -6.19 -11.35
CA ALA A 13 -31.82 -5.57 -12.51
C ALA A 13 -31.54 -4.09 -12.24
N LEU A 14 -30.79 -3.78 -11.20
CA LEU A 14 -30.30 -2.42 -10.97
C LEU A 14 -29.09 -2.44 -10.03
N LEU A 15 -27.94 -3.00 -10.46
CA LEU A 15 -26.64 -2.87 -9.77
C LEU A 15 -25.44 -3.41 -10.59
N VAL A 16 -25.35 -3.14 -11.90
CA VAL A 16 -24.14 -3.49 -12.71
C VAL A 16 -23.67 -2.34 -13.63
N ALA A 17 -24.24 -1.13 -13.51
CA ALA A 17 -24.00 -0.07 -14.49
C ALA A 17 -22.84 0.90 -14.17
N SER A 18 -21.88 0.53 -13.32
CA SER A 18 -20.71 1.40 -13.02
C SER A 18 -19.41 0.95 -13.72
N GLY A 19 -19.24 -0.36 -13.99
CA GLY A 19 -18.01 -0.89 -14.60
C GLY A 19 -17.95 -0.81 -16.14
N ALA A 20 -19.10 -0.71 -16.81
CA ALA A 20 -19.15 -0.77 -18.28
C ALA A 20 -18.86 0.57 -18.99
N ILE A 21 -18.97 1.70 -18.28
CA ILE A 21 -18.83 3.03 -18.90
C ILE A 21 -17.34 3.41 -19.04
N VAL A 22 -16.47 2.97 -18.13
CA VAL A 22 -15.02 3.22 -18.23
C VAL A 22 -14.39 2.38 -19.36
N SER A 23 -14.87 1.15 -19.59
CA SER A 23 -14.39 0.30 -20.70
C SER A 23 -14.78 0.83 -22.10
N ALA A 24 -15.88 1.58 -22.21
CA ALA A 24 -16.37 2.10 -23.48
C ALA A 24 -15.59 3.34 -23.99
N ILE A 25 -15.01 4.14 -23.08
CA ILE A 25 -14.19 5.31 -23.46
C ILE A 25 -12.88 4.86 -24.13
N TRP A 26 -12.38 3.67 -23.81
CA TRP A 26 -11.17 3.10 -24.42
C TRP A 26 -11.38 2.47 -25.81
N ARG A 27 -12.63 2.30 -26.27
CA ARG A 27 -12.92 1.67 -27.58
C ARG A 27 -13.09 2.63 -28.75
N VAL A 28 -13.09 3.95 -28.51
CA VAL A 28 -13.33 4.96 -29.57
C VAL A 28 -12.14 5.90 -29.79
N GLY A 29 -11.11 5.88 -28.94
CA GLY A 29 -9.85 6.59 -29.14
C GLY A 29 -8.70 5.63 -29.47
N GLY A 30 -8.43 5.40 -30.76
CA GLY A 30 -7.29 4.61 -31.23
C GLY A 30 -5.91 5.21 -30.90
N PRO A 31 -4.82 4.50 -31.24
CA PRO A 31 -3.51 4.51 -30.57
C PRO A 31 -2.59 5.73 -30.84
N ASP A 32 -3.10 6.84 -31.35
CA ASP A 32 -2.28 7.95 -31.86
C ASP A 32 -1.91 9.03 -30.82
N ILE A 33 -2.31 8.88 -29.55
CA ILE A 33 -1.95 9.81 -28.47
C ILE A 33 -0.64 9.45 -27.74
N PHE A 34 -0.07 8.25 -27.98
CA PHE A 34 1.16 7.80 -27.31
C PHE A 34 2.26 7.32 -28.28
N ALA A 35 2.07 7.45 -29.59
CA ALA A 35 3.06 7.08 -30.61
C ALA A 35 4.24 8.07 -30.76
N LYS A 36 4.38 9.06 -29.87
CA LYS A 36 5.63 9.83 -29.78
C LYS A 36 6.58 9.13 -28.83
N ARG A 37 7.51 8.38 -29.44
CA ARG A 37 8.82 7.99 -28.91
C ARG A 37 9.27 9.00 -27.85
N SER A 38 9.22 8.59 -26.58
CA SER A 38 9.62 9.39 -25.43
C SER A 38 11.09 9.76 -25.60
N GLU A 39 11.34 11.05 -25.79
CA GLU A 39 12.64 11.66 -25.54
C GLU A 39 13.14 11.22 -24.15
N PRO A 40 14.46 11.03 -23.94
CA PRO A 40 14.99 10.71 -22.62
C PRO A 40 14.51 11.75 -21.61
N LEU A 41 13.90 11.27 -20.53
CA LEU A 41 13.42 12.10 -19.43
C LEU A 41 14.57 13.01 -18.95
N PRO A 42 14.31 14.30 -18.69
CA PRO A 42 15.28 15.15 -18.01
C PRO A 42 15.65 14.51 -16.65
N PRO A 43 16.87 14.77 -16.14
CA PRO A 43 17.35 14.19 -14.89
C PRO A 43 16.30 14.35 -13.78
N ALA A 44 16.12 13.28 -13.01
CA ALA A 44 15.16 13.14 -11.92
C ALA A 44 14.88 14.47 -11.24
N ILE A 45 13.62 14.90 -11.31
CA ILE A 45 13.10 15.99 -10.48
C ILE A 45 13.50 15.64 -9.06
N GLU A 46 14.41 16.43 -8.47
CA GLU A 46 14.71 16.39 -7.03
C GLU A 46 13.37 16.26 -6.32
N ALA A 47 13.22 15.23 -5.49
CA ALA A 47 12.03 15.04 -4.67
C ALA A 47 11.64 16.41 -4.11
N SER A 48 10.52 16.97 -4.57
CA SER A 48 10.13 18.31 -4.20
C SER A 48 10.15 18.35 -2.67
N PRO A 49 10.88 19.29 -2.04
CA PRO A 49 10.81 19.42 -0.60
C PRO A 49 9.33 19.53 -0.24
N ALA A 50 8.94 18.85 0.84
CA ALA A 50 7.58 18.97 1.39
C ALA A 50 7.20 20.46 1.40
N ASP A 51 6.03 20.79 0.85
CA ASP A 51 5.53 22.17 0.87
C ASP A 51 5.60 22.66 2.33
N PRO A 52 6.31 23.76 2.63
CA PRO A 52 6.39 24.30 3.98
C PRO A 52 5.01 24.61 4.60
N GLY A 53 3.96 24.71 3.77
CA GLY A 53 2.57 24.85 4.20
C GLY A 53 1.88 23.55 4.61
N ASP A 54 2.44 22.38 4.29
CA ASP A 54 1.91 21.08 4.65
C ASP A 54 2.45 20.68 6.03
N PRO A 55 1.60 20.54 7.07
CA PRO A 55 2.08 20.25 8.41
C PRO A 55 2.79 18.88 8.43
N PRO A 56 3.95 18.74 9.09
CA PRO A 56 4.60 17.45 9.25
C PRO A 56 3.68 16.52 10.04
N ASN A 57 3.03 15.60 9.33
CA ASN A 57 2.07 14.65 9.89
C ASN A 57 2.80 13.43 10.46
N THR A 58 3.75 13.68 11.37
CA THR A 58 4.20 12.65 12.30
C THR A 58 3.05 12.40 13.28
N PHE A 59 2.71 11.15 13.53
CA PHE A 59 1.94 10.81 14.73
C PHE A 59 2.69 11.42 15.91
N GLY A 60 2.17 12.52 16.47
CA GLY A 60 2.63 13.08 17.72
C GLY A 60 2.33 12.02 18.77
N GLY A 61 3.30 11.12 18.98
CA GLY A 61 3.14 9.86 19.68
C GLY A 61 2.45 10.04 21.02
N SER A 62 1.13 9.86 21.07
CA SER A 62 0.48 9.39 22.27
C SER A 62 1.03 7.99 22.49
N GLN A 63 1.98 7.90 23.43
CA GLN A 63 2.62 6.65 23.85
C GLN A 63 1.54 5.57 24.05
N PRO A 64 1.80 4.31 23.67
CA PRO A 64 0.87 3.22 23.91
C PRO A 64 0.50 3.18 25.40
N ILE A 65 -0.78 3.44 25.72
CA ILE A 65 -1.28 3.33 27.10
C ILE A 65 -1.81 1.90 27.26
N GLN A 66 -1.31 1.14 28.23
CA GLN A 66 -1.97 -0.10 28.65
C GLN A 66 -3.41 0.25 29.01
N SER A 67 -4.38 -0.40 28.38
CA SER A 67 -5.80 -0.04 28.54
C SER A 67 -6.19 -0.01 30.02
N ALA A 68 -6.62 1.17 30.49
CA ALA A 68 -7.21 1.37 31.82
C ALA A 68 -8.74 1.52 31.74
N LYS A 69 -9.37 1.25 30.59
CA LYS A 69 -10.82 1.46 30.41
C LYS A 69 -11.61 0.23 30.88
N PRO A 70 -12.60 0.38 31.78
CA PRO A 70 -13.47 -0.72 32.18
C PRO A 70 -14.17 -1.34 30.96
N GLY A 71 -14.02 -2.65 30.76
CA GLY A 71 -14.63 -3.41 29.66
C GLY A 71 -13.68 -3.90 28.56
N ASP A 72 -12.44 -3.41 28.50
CA ASP A 72 -11.44 -3.94 27.58
C ASP A 72 -10.85 -5.28 28.07
N PRO A 73 -10.49 -6.21 27.17
CA PRO A 73 -9.84 -7.44 27.59
C PRO A 73 -8.50 -7.17 28.27
N PRO A 74 -8.12 -7.92 29.33
CA PRO A 74 -6.84 -7.74 30.01
C PRO A 74 -5.66 -7.80 29.03
N ALA A 75 -4.65 -6.94 29.25
CA ALA A 75 -3.44 -6.85 28.44
C ALA A 75 -3.60 -6.40 26.97
N TYR A 76 -4.79 -5.97 26.55
CA TYR A 76 -4.95 -5.26 25.27
C TYR A 76 -4.41 -3.84 25.35
N THR A 77 -3.85 -3.37 24.24
CA THR A 77 -3.39 -1.99 24.09
C THR A 77 -4.43 -1.19 23.33
N ARG A 78 -4.91 -0.10 23.94
CA ARG A 78 -5.82 0.84 23.28
C ARG A 78 -5.02 2.00 22.71
N LEU A 79 -5.19 2.26 21.43
CA LEU A 79 -4.64 3.44 20.77
C LEU A 79 -5.78 4.41 20.50
N PRO A 80 -5.71 5.65 21.00
CA PRO A 80 -6.76 6.63 20.75
C PRO A 80 -6.82 6.97 19.26
N ALA A 81 -8.04 7.10 18.74
CA ALA A 81 -8.27 7.57 17.38
C ALA A 81 -7.54 8.90 17.11
N PRO A 82 -6.81 9.03 15.99
CA PRO A 82 -6.17 10.30 15.64
C PRO A 82 -7.24 11.34 15.29
N LYS A 83 -6.95 12.60 15.61
CA LYS A 83 -7.74 13.73 15.09
C LYS A 83 -7.23 14.07 13.71
N VAL A 84 -8.07 13.91 12.70
CA VAL A 84 -7.76 14.24 11.31
C VAL A 84 -8.73 15.32 10.86
N GLU A 85 -8.18 16.42 10.35
CA GLU A 85 -8.98 17.51 9.81
C GLU A 85 -9.64 17.07 8.49
N PRO A 86 -10.89 17.49 8.22
CA PRO A 86 -11.52 17.24 6.93
C PRO A 86 -10.70 17.83 5.78
N GLY A 87 -10.51 17.05 4.71
CA GLY A 87 -9.73 17.49 3.56
C GLY A 87 -9.62 16.44 2.45
N ALA A 88 -8.76 16.71 1.47
CA ALA A 88 -8.41 15.74 0.44
C ALA A 88 -7.73 14.51 1.09
N ARG A 89 -8.06 13.31 0.59
CA ARG A 89 -7.49 12.06 1.12
C ARG A 89 -5.99 12.01 0.80
N ARG A 90 -5.19 11.55 1.76
CA ARG A 90 -3.73 11.42 1.64
C ARG A 90 -3.32 9.97 1.38
N ILE A 91 -2.40 9.77 0.44
CA ILE A 91 -1.89 8.45 0.03
C ILE A 91 -0.37 8.47 0.10
N GLY A 92 0.24 7.49 0.78
CA GLY A 92 1.69 7.29 0.77
C GLY A 92 2.08 6.19 -0.22
N ILE A 93 2.94 6.51 -1.18
CA ILE A 93 3.53 5.55 -2.11
C ILE A 93 5.00 5.40 -1.76
N GLN A 94 5.39 4.27 -1.18
CA GLN A 94 6.79 3.98 -0.90
C GLN A 94 7.45 3.26 -2.07
N VAL A 95 8.65 3.70 -2.43
CA VAL A 95 9.54 3.00 -3.36
C VAL A 95 10.53 2.15 -2.56
N GLY A 96 10.44 0.82 -2.73
CA GLY A 96 11.38 -0.13 -2.13
C GLY A 96 12.83 0.18 -2.52
N HIS A 97 13.75 -0.01 -1.59
CA HIS A 97 15.20 0.14 -1.79
C HIS A 97 15.69 1.54 -2.20
N TRP A 98 14.79 2.53 -2.33
CA TRP A 98 15.15 3.90 -2.69
C TRP A 98 15.76 4.66 -1.51
N MET A 99 16.90 5.33 -1.74
CA MET A 99 17.64 6.12 -0.75
C MET A 99 18.01 5.34 0.53
N THR A 100 18.46 4.08 0.38
CA THR A 100 18.88 3.23 1.51
C THR A 100 20.13 3.74 2.23
N ASP A 101 20.90 4.61 1.60
CA ASP A 101 22.05 5.32 2.18
C ASP A 101 21.66 6.32 3.28
N ASN A 102 20.40 6.76 3.30
CA ASN A 102 19.88 7.78 4.21
C ASN A 102 18.98 7.20 5.33
N VAL A 103 19.06 5.89 5.59
CA VAL A 103 18.20 5.24 6.57
C VAL A 103 18.62 5.55 8.02
N PRO A 104 17.66 5.66 8.95
CA PRO A 104 17.97 5.87 10.37
C PRO A 104 18.67 4.64 10.98
N PRO A 105 19.35 4.80 12.14
CA PRO A 105 20.08 3.71 12.79
C PRO A 105 19.26 2.43 13.03
N GLU A 106 17.95 2.55 13.28
CA GLU A 106 17.06 1.40 13.48
C GLU A 106 16.87 0.54 12.22
N LEU A 107 17.16 1.12 11.04
CA LEU A 107 17.03 0.52 9.71
C LEU A 107 18.39 0.25 9.03
N ARG A 108 19.53 0.45 9.70
CA ARG A 108 20.88 0.28 9.13
C ARG A 108 21.10 -1.01 8.34
N ARG A 109 20.43 -2.11 8.73
CA ARG A 109 20.49 -3.39 8.00
C ARG A 109 20.01 -3.30 6.53
N LEU A 110 19.25 -2.26 6.19
CA LEU A 110 18.71 -2.00 4.85
C LEU A 110 19.71 -1.26 3.95
N GLU A 111 20.75 -0.62 4.50
CA GLU A 111 21.76 0.14 3.73
C GLU A 111 22.40 -0.71 2.62
N VAL A 112 22.53 -2.02 2.84
CA VAL A 112 23.14 -2.98 1.89
C VAL A 112 22.11 -3.78 1.09
N GLN A 113 20.81 -3.55 1.30
CA GLN A 113 19.74 -4.24 0.60
C GLN A 113 19.32 -3.41 -0.61
N THR A 114 19.84 -3.74 -1.79
CA THR A 114 19.62 -2.97 -3.03
C THR A 114 18.45 -3.47 -3.89
N GLY A 115 17.72 -4.47 -3.40
CA GLY A 115 16.64 -5.11 -4.15
C GLY A 115 17.15 -6.08 -5.22
N THR A 116 16.24 -6.53 -6.08
CA THR A 116 16.56 -7.36 -7.23
C THR A 116 17.12 -6.52 -8.39
N SER A 117 17.78 -7.17 -9.34
CA SER A 117 18.27 -6.53 -10.56
C SER A 117 18.33 -7.51 -11.71
N TRP A 118 18.20 -6.99 -12.93
CA TRP A 118 18.36 -7.75 -14.15
C TRP A 118 19.10 -6.92 -15.20
N ASN A 119 20.21 -7.43 -15.71
CA ASN A 119 21.00 -6.82 -16.80
C ASN A 119 21.30 -5.31 -16.59
N GLY A 120 21.64 -4.91 -15.36
CA GLY A 120 21.94 -3.53 -14.99
C GLY A 120 20.71 -2.65 -14.71
N ILE A 121 19.50 -3.15 -14.94
CA ILE A 121 18.25 -2.51 -14.50
C ILE A 121 17.97 -2.95 -13.07
N THR A 122 17.76 -1.98 -12.19
CA THR A 122 17.48 -2.23 -10.78
C THR A 122 15.98 -2.18 -10.49
N GLU A 123 15.56 -2.92 -9.46
CA GLU A 123 14.21 -2.82 -8.91
C GLU A 123 13.83 -1.38 -8.56
N THR A 124 14.75 -0.62 -7.96
CA THR A 124 14.52 0.76 -7.55
C THR A 124 14.20 1.67 -8.73
N GLU A 125 14.91 1.53 -9.86
CA GLU A 125 14.66 2.32 -11.07
C GLU A 125 13.26 2.07 -11.63
N VAL A 126 12.87 0.79 -11.76
CA VAL A 126 11.55 0.42 -12.30
C VAL A 126 10.43 0.85 -11.35
N SER A 127 10.62 0.61 -10.04
CA SER A 127 9.64 0.99 -9.02
C SER A 127 9.46 2.51 -8.93
N LEU A 128 10.54 3.29 -9.10
CA LEU A 128 10.48 4.75 -9.08
C LEU A 128 9.75 5.32 -10.30
N ASP A 129 9.92 4.74 -11.50
CA ASP A 129 9.16 5.15 -12.69
C ASP A 129 7.64 4.92 -12.48
N ILE A 130 7.26 3.72 -12.05
CA ILE A 130 5.86 3.37 -11.77
C ILE A 130 5.28 4.28 -10.67
N ALA A 131 6.03 4.48 -9.58
CA ALA A 131 5.59 5.33 -8.48
C ALA A 131 5.39 6.79 -8.91
N THR A 132 6.24 7.30 -9.81
CA THR A 132 6.13 8.66 -10.36
C THR A 132 4.89 8.82 -11.24
N ARG A 133 4.56 7.81 -12.05
CA ARG A 133 3.33 7.79 -12.86
C ARG A 133 2.09 7.71 -11.98
N LEU A 134 2.10 6.82 -10.98
CA LEU A 134 1.05 6.67 -9.98
C LEU A 134 0.81 7.97 -9.21
N LEU A 135 1.89 8.65 -8.80
CA LEU A 135 1.86 9.95 -8.14
C LEU A 135 1.13 11.00 -9.01
N ALA A 136 1.51 11.11 -10.27
CA ALA A 136 0.91 12.06 -11.20
C ALA A 136 -0.58 11.78 -11.43
N LEU A 137 -0.94 10.51 -11.62
CA LEU A 137 -2.30 10.06 -11.84
C LEU A 137 -3.21 10.39 -10.65
N LEU A 138 -2.85 9.92 -9.45
CA LEU A 138 -3.65 10.15 -8.24
C LEU A 138 -3.75 11.64 -7.89
N ARG A 139 -2.68 12.43 -8.08
CA ARG A 139 -2.75 13.90 -7.87
C ARG A 139 -3.71 14.55 -8.86
N SER A 140 -3.75 14.09 -10.11
CA SER A 140 -4.70 14.61 -11.10
C SER A 140 -6.17 14.33 -10.73
N HIS A 141 -6.41 13.31 -9.91
CA HIS A 141 -7.74 12.96 -9.38
C HIS A 141 -8.08 13.68 -8.07
N GLY A 142 -7.20 14.56 -7.57
CA GLY A 142 -7.45 15.40 -6.39
C GLY A 142 -6.97 14.81 -5.07
N TYR A 143 -6.17 13.74 -5.10
CA TYR A 143 -5.54 13.18 -3.89
C TYR A 143 -4.27 13.94 -3.50
N ILE A 144 -4.00 14.00 -2.20
CA ILE A 144 -2.67 14.35 -1.70
C ILE A 144 -1.84 13.09 -1.73
N VAL A 145 -0.69 13.12 -2.40
CA VAL A 145 0.12 11.92 -2.58
C VAL A 145 1.57 12.22 -2.24
N ASP A 146 2.10 11.43 -1.31
CA ASP A 146 3.48 11.50 -0.84
C ASP A 146 4.29 10.36 -1.46
N LEU A 147 5.37 10.70 -2.16
CA LEU A 147 6.34 9.74 -2.65
C LEU A 147 7.40 9.53 -1.56
N ILE A 148 7.51 8.31 -1.04
CA ILE A 148 8.24 8.00 0.19
C ILE A 148 9.44 7.10 -0.14
N PRO A 149 10.67 7.44 0.30
CA PRO A 149 11.83 6.55 0.16
C PRO A 149 11.77 5.38 1.15
N THR A 150 12.85 4.61 1.27
CA THR A 150 12.97 3.54 2.28
C THR A 150 12.64 4.05 3.69
N THR A 151 13.01 5.28 4.03
CA THR A 151 12.67 5.87 5.32
C THR A 151 11.24 6.41 5.34
N VAL A 152 10.30 5.60 5.88
CA VAL A 152 8.93 6.06 6.14
C VAL A 152 8.93 7.11 7.26
N PRO A 153 8.24 8.26 7.11
CA PRO A 153 8.10 9.24 8.18
C PRO A 153 7.55 8.60 9.46
N GLN A 154 8.03 9.05 10.62
CA GLN A 154 7.69 8.39 11.89
C GLN A 154 6.20 8.52 12.20
N GLY A 155 5.53 7.37 12.36
CA GLY A 155 4.09 7.32 12.57
C GLY A 155 3.29 7.90 11.39
N TYR A 156 3.79 7.77 10.16
CA TYR A 156 3.15 8.32 8.97
C TYR A 156 1.65 7.98 8.93
N LEU A 157 0.81 9.01 8.94
CA LEU A 157 -0.65 8.91 8.96
C LEU A 157 -1.20 9.36 7.61
N ALA A 158 -1.81 8.42 6.90
CA ALA A 158 -2.49 8.59 5.63
C ALA A 158 -3.73 7.69 5.54
N ASP A 159 -4.56 7.92 4.54
CA ASP A 159 -5.75 7.12 4.25
C ASP A 159 -5.42 5.78 3.58
N ALA A 160 -4.29 5.71 2.87
CA ALA A 160 -3.72 4.48 2.34
C ALA A 160 -2.19 4.59 2.24
N PHE A 161 -1.50 3.46 2.37
CA PHE A 161 -0.07 3.33 2.12
C PHE A 161 0.24 2.07 1.32
N VAL A 162 1.02 2.21 0.25
CA VAL A 162 1.45 1.11 -0.61
C VAL A 162 2.95 1.16 -0.78
N ALA A 163 3.66 0.12 -0.34
CA ALA A 163 5.08 -0.07 -0.64
C ALA A 163 5.24 -0.90 -1.92
N LEU A 164 5.89 -0.34 -2.92
CA LEU A 164 6.14 -0.94 -4.22
C LEU A 164 7.52 -1.61 -4.24
N HIS A 165 7.54 -2.87 -4.63
CA HIS A 165 8.73 -3.69 -4.82
C HIS A 165 8.58 -4.53 -6.11
N LEU A 166 9.69 -5.13 -6.54
CA LEU A 166 9.72 -6.20 -7.54
C LEU A 166 10.49 -7.37 -6.98
N ASP A 167 10.00 -8.57 -7.20
CA ASP A 167 10.66 -9.76 -6.67
C ASP A 167 11.72 -10.31 -7.64
N GLY A 168 12.57 -11.19 -7.13
CA GLY A 168 13.55 -11.93 -7.92
C GLY A 168 13.83 -13.29 -7.30
N ASP A 169 13.71 -14.33 -8.11
CA ASP A 169 14.05 -15.71 -7.73
C ASP A 169 15.49 -16.11 -8.12
N GLY A 170 16.21 -15.23 -8.82
CA GLY A 170 17.58 -15.43 -9.30
C GLY A 170 17.73 -16.45 -10.44
N VAL A 171 16.65 -17.13 -10.85
CA VAL A 171 16.66 -18.15 -11.91
C VAL A 171 15.65 -17.90 -13.03
N GLY A 172 14.73 -16.95 -12.85
CA GLY A 172 13.78 -16.46 -13.85
C GLY A 172 12.56 -17.34 -14.06
N THR A 173 12.15 -18.12 -13.06
CA THR A 173 11.06 -19.11 -13.16
C THR A 173 9.78 -18.71 -12.44
N ALA A 174 9.90 -18.02 -11.31
CA ALA A 174 8.75 -17.47 -10.61
C ALA A 174 8.14 -16.31 -11.41
N GLU A 175 6.83 -16.13 -11.31
CA GLU A 175 6.08 -15.11 -12.04
C GLU A 175 4.85 -14.67 -11.23
N GLY A 176 4.25 -13.58 -11.65
CA GLY A 176 3.07 -13.01 -11.04
C GLY A 176 3.38 -12.08 -9.88
N TYR A 177 2.33 -11.61 -9.22
CA TYR A 177 2.41 -10.56 -8.19
C TYR A 177 1.95 -11.09 -6.84
N LYS A 178 2.36 -10.42 -5.76
CA LYS A 178 1.90 -10.78 -4.41
C LYS A 178 1.85 -9.58 -3.48
N LEU A 179 0.95 -9.67 -2.52
CA LEU A 179 0.75 -8.62 -1.53
C LEU A 179 0.76 -9.18 -0.12
N ALA A 180 1.10 -8.32 0.84
CA ALA A 180 0.90 -8.62 2.24
C ALA A 180 0.57 -7.35 3.04
N HIS A 181 -0.04 -7.56 4.20
CA HIS A 181 -0.20 -6.55 5.22
C HIS A 181 0.21 -7.11 6.59
N GLY A 182 0.38 -6.21 7.57
CA GLY A 182 0.64 -6.56 8.96
C GLY A 182 -0.62 -6.95 9.73
N SER A 183 -0.50 -7.80 10.75
CA SER A 183 -1.63 -8.33 11.52
C SER A 183 -2.02 -7.55 12.78
N ARG A 184 -1.25 -6.51 13.16
CA ARG A 184 -1.45 -5.75 14.41
C ARG A 184 -1.72 -4.28 14.12
N ARG A 185 -2.78 -4.04 13.36
CA ARG A 185 -3.12 -2.72 12.82
C ARG A 185 -4.64 -2.57 12.78
N GLY A 186 -5.17 -1.70 11.91
CA GLY A 186 -6.61 -1.49 11.74
C GLY A 186 -7.35 -2.73 11.18
N PRO A 187 -8.65 -2.60 10.92
CA PRO A 187 -9.44 -3.64 10.27
C PRO A 187 -9.45 -3.55 8.74
N PHE A 188 -8.81 -2.54 8.14
CA PHE A 188 -9.01 -2.15 6.74
C PHE A 188 -7.93 -2.68 5.78
N GLU A 189 -6.85 -3.23 6.31
CA GLU A 189 -5.69 -3.70 5.56
C GLU A 189 -6.06 -4.82 4.58
N GLN A 190 -6.95 -5.73 4.99
CA GLN A 190 -7.40 -6.83 4.13
C GLN A 190 -8.25 -6.31 2.96
N GLN A 191 -9.04 -5.26 3.17
CA GLN A 191 -9.85 -4.65 2.11
C GLN A 191 -8.94 -3.91 1.12
N LEU A 192 -8.01 -3.07 1.59
CA LEU A 192 -7.02 -2.41 0.75
C LEU A 192 -6.21 -3.42 -0.08
N LEU A 193 -5.77 -4.52 0.55
CA LEU A 193 -5.05 -5.59 -0.15
C LEU A 193 -5.91 -6.21 -1.25
N GLN A 194 -7.17 -6.54 -0.96
CA GLN A 194 -8.06 -7.18 -1.92
C GLN A 194 -8.39 -6.26 -3.10
N ASP A 195 -8.71 -4.99 -2.83
CA ASP A 195 -9.06 -4.04 -3.88
C ASP A 195 -7.88 -3.79 -4.83
N ILE A 196 -6.65 -3.67 -4.29
CA ILE A 196 -5.44 -3.59 -5.13
C ILE A 196 -5.22 -4.90 -5.88
N SER A 197 -5.36 -6.05 -5.23
CA SER A 197 -5.14 -7.34 -5.89
C SER A 197 -6.11 -7.56 -7.06
N ASP A 198 -7.39 -7.26 -6.87
CA ASP A 198 -8.42 -7.44 -7.90
C ASP A 198 -8.14 -6.57 -9.13
N GLU A 199 -7.89 -5.27 -8.93
CA GLU A 199 -7.63 -4.33 -10.01
C GLU A 199 -6.29 -4.62 -10.71
N TYR A 200 -5.25 -4.97 -9.93
CA TYR A 200 -3.93 -5.30 -10.45
C TYR A 200 -3.95 -6.57 -11.31
N GLY A 201 -4.53 -7.66 -10.80
CA GLY A 201 -4.65 -8.91 -11.53
C GLY A 201 -5.51 -8.77 -12.80
N ALA A 202 -6.62 -8.01 -12.73
CA ALA A 202 -7.48 -7.79 -13.88
C ALA A 202 -6.81 -6.99 -15.00
N ALA A 203 -6.02 -5.97 -14.65
CA ALA A 203 -5.37 -5.10 -15.63
C ALA A 203 -4.11 -5.72 -16.25
N THR A 204 -3.32 -6.46 -15.45
CA THR A 204 -2.05 -7.05 -15.90
C THR A 204 -2.21 -8.45 -16.48
N GLY A 205 -3.24 -9.18 -16.06
CA GLY A 205 -3.39 -10.61 -16.35
C GLY A 205 -2.44 -11.50 -15.56
N PHE A 206 -1.67 -10.95 -14.63
CA PHE A 206 -0.75 -11.72 -13.79
C PHE A 206 -1.51 -12.61 -12.81
N ALA A 207 -0.94 -13.78 -12.52
CA ALA A 207 -1.42 -14.64 -11.46
C ALA A 207 -0.95 -14.12 -10.08
N ILE A 208 -1.69 -14.46 -9.03
CA ILE A 208 -1.22 -14.26 -7.66
C ILE A 208 -0.15 -15.31 -7.35
N ASP A 209 1.05 -14.86 -6.97
CA ASP A 209 2.06 -15.71 -6.36
C ASP A 209 1.67 -16.02 -4.90
N PRO A 210 1.41 -17.30 -4.54
CA PRO A 210 1.03 -17.65 -3.17
C PRO A 210 2.18 -17.54 -2.16
N ASN A 211 3.42 -17.32 -2.60
CA ASN A 211 4.62 -17.34 -1.77
C ASN A 211 4.84 -16.03 -0.97
N VAL A 212 3.86 -15.68 -0.14
CA VAL A 212 3.96 -14.54 0.80
C VAL A 212 4.85 -14.92 2.00
N THR A 213 5.99 -14.24 2.13
CA THR A 213 6.99 -14.51 3.18
C THR A 213 6.58 -13.94 4.55
N SER A 214 7.24 -14.38 5.62
CA SER A 214 7.11 -13.73 6.94
C SER A 214 7.66 -12.30 6.93
N GLY A 215 8.67 -12.02 6.09
CA GLY A 215 9.24 -10.70 5.89
C GLY A 215 8.22 -9.70 5.35
N MET A 216 7.44 -10.10 4.34
CA MET A 216 6.35 -9.27 3.82
C MET A 216 5.26 -9.00 4.87
N ARG A 217 4.81 -10.04 5.59
CA ARG A 217 3.80 -9.86 6.67
C ARG A 217 4.30 -9.03 7.86
N ALA A 218 5.62 -8.95 8.03
CA ALA A 218 6.27 -8.17 9.09
C ALA A 218 7.09 -6.98 8.55
N TYR A 219 6.75 -6.52 7.34
CA TYR A 219 7.49 -5.50 6.60
C TYR A 219 7.69 -4.24 7.46
N TYR A 220 8.92 -3.72 7.47
CA TYR A 220 9.32 -2.69 8.43
C TYR A 220 8.47 -1.43 8.29
N GLY A 221 8.11 -1.05 7.05
CA GLY A 221 7.38 0.17 6.74
C GLY A 221 6.00 0.26 7.40
N PHE A 222 5.41 -0.87 7.81
CA PHE A 222 4.16 -0.91 8.57
C PHE A 222 4.28 -1.70 9.88
N ASN A 223 5.49 -1.99 10.34
CA ASN A 223 5.73 -2.68 11.61
C ASN A 223 6.02 -1.67 12.73
N TRP A 224 5.02 -0.84 13.02
CA TRP A 224 5.05 0.26 13.99
C TRP A 224 5.40 -0.17 15.43
N GLN A 225 5.21 -1.45 15.76
CA GLN A 225 5.58 -2.00 17.07
C GLN A 225 7.09 -2.14 17.25
N ARG A 226 7.81 -2.31 16.13
CA ARG A 226 9.26 -2.56 16.12
C ARG A 226 10.06 -1.34 15.65
N TYR A 227 9.51 -0.53 14.75
CA TYR A 227 10.21 0.59 14.13
C TYR A 227 9.45 1.89 14.33
N ARG A 228 10.19 2.98 14.55
CA ARG A 228 9.61 4.33 14.61
C ARG A 228 9.31 4.84 13.21
N SER A 229 10.21 4.57 12.27
CA SER A 229 10.10 4.91 10.85
C SER A 229 9.19 3.91 10.14
N ALA A 230 7.91 3.99 10.48
CA ALA A 230 6.84 3.14 10.00
C ALA A 230 5.50 3.90 10.02
N THR A 231 4.53 3.41 9.26
CA THR A 231 3.18 3.97 9.23
C THR A 231 2.46 3.79 10.56
N SER A 232 1.67 4.79 10.95
CA SER A 232 0.74 4.73 12.07
C SER A 232 -0.15 3.49 11.95
N PRO A 233 -0.47 2.76 13.04
CA PRO A 233 -1.38 1.61 12.98
C PRO A 233 -2.79 1.91 12.45
N PHE A 234 -3.15 3.20 12.34
CA PHE A 234 -4.40 3.67 11.75
C PHE A 234 -4.36 3.80 10.22
N THR A 235 -3.18 3.74 9.60
CA THR A 235 -3.04 3.83 8.14
C THR A 235 -3.12 2.44 7.52
N PRO A 236 -4.17 2.11 6.74
CA PRO A 236 -4.21 0.88 5.96
C PRO A 236 -2.95 0.79 5.09
N SER A 237 -2.18 -0.28 5.24
CA SER A 237 -0.84 -0.40 4.64
C SER A 237 -0.63 -1.76 4.02
N VAL A 238 -0.13 -1.80 2.79
CA VAL A 238 0.28 -3.02 2.10
C VAL A 238 1.68 -2.89 1.51
N ILE A 239 2.34 -4.03 1.33
CA ILE A 239 3.48 -4.18 0.41
C ILE A 239 2.99 -4.96 -0.81
N LEU A 240 3.34 -4.49 -1.99
CA LEU A 240 3.05 -5.09 -3.29
C LEU A 240 4.36 -5.39 -4.00
N GLU A 241 4.62 -6.67 -4.22
CA GLU A 241 5.57 -7.15 -5.22
C GLU A 241 4.83 -7.16 -6.56
N MET A 242 5.14 -6.22 -7.43
CA MET A 242 4.39 -5.96 -8.67
C MET A 242 4.56 -7.07 -9.73
N GLY A 243 5.61 -7.88 -9.59
CA GLY A 243 6.00 -8.94 -10.50
C GLY A 243 7.43 -9.37 -10.21
N PHE A 244 7.93 -10.35 -10.97
CA PHE A 244 9.33 -10.79 -10.88
C PHE A 244 10.20 -10.08 -11.91
N LEU A 245 11.14 -9.24 -11.47
CA LEU A 245 12.12 -8.63 -12.38
C LEU A 245 13.03 -9.70 -13.02
N SER A 246 13.21 -10.85 -12.36
CA SER A 246 13.96 -11.98 -12.93
C SER A 246 13.22 -12.72 -14.05
N ASN A 247 11.89 -12.60 -14.13
CA ASN A 247 11.07 -13.29 -15.13
C ASN A 247 10.93 -12.44 -16.40
N ASP A 248 11.10 -13.06 -17.56
CA ASP A 248 11.07 -12.36 -18.85
C ASP A 248 9.69 -11.77 -19.19
N ASN A 249 8.60 -12.47 -18.86
CA ASN A 249 7.24 -12.04 -19.15
C ASN A 249 6.81 -10.89 -18.23
N ASP A 250 6.98 -11.07 -16.91
CA ASP A 250 6.63 -10.05 -15.93
C ASP A 250 7.42 -8.76 -16.18
N ARG A 251 8.75 -8.89 -16.30
CA ARG A 251 9.63 -7.76 -16.58
C ARG A 251 9.25 -7.07 -17.88
N GLY A 252 9.03 -7.83 -18.96
CA GLY A 252 8.63 -7.29 -20.25
C GLY A 252 7.34 -6.47 -20.15
N PHE A 253 6.29 -7.01 -19.53
CA PHE A 253 5.04 -6.30 -19.36
C PHE A 253 5.19 -5.04 -18.49
N ILE A 254 5.86 -5.15 -17.34
CA ILE A 254 6.00 -4.03 -16.40
C ILE A 254 6.79 -2.88 -17.03
N MET A 255 7.84 -3.19 -17.79
CA MET A 255 8.68 -2.18 -18.42
C MET A 255 8.08 -1.58 -19.70
N ASP A 256 7.31 -2.37 -20.46
CA ASP A 256 6.69 -1.91 -21.71
C ASP A 256 5.35 -1.20 -21.47
N GLN A 257 4.66 -1.51 -20.36
CA GLN A 257 3.35 -0.97 -20.00
C GLN A 257 3.29 -0.35 -18.59
N PRO A 258 4.24 0.52 -18.20
CA PRO A 258 4.29 1.08 -16.84
C PRO A 258 3.07 1.95 -16.51
N ASP A 259 2.42 2.55 -17.51
CA ASP A 259 1.17 3.30 -17.32
C ASP A 259 -0.01 2.39 -16.94
N VAL A 260 -0.07 1.17 -17.47
CA VAL A 260 -1.10 0.17 -17.10
C VAL A 260 -0.87 -0.29 -15.67
N VAL A 261 0.39 -0.56 -15.30
CA VAL A 261 0.76 -0.94 -13.93
C VAL A 261 0.38 0.16 -12.93
N ALA A 262 0.75 1.41 -13.21
CA ALA A 262 0.41 2.55 -12.35
C ALA A 262 -1.12 2.75 -12.24
N ALA A 263 -1.85 2.67 -13.37
CA ALA A 263 -3.30 2.81 -13.37
C ALA A 263 -4.00 1.68 -12.58
N ALA A 264 -3.50 0.45 -12.66
CA ALA A 264 -4.08 -0.67 -11.93
C ALA A 264 -3.94 -0.50 -10.41
N ILE A 265 -2.77 -0.03 -9.95
CA ILE A 265 -2.55 0.29 -8.54
C ILE A 265 -3.43 1.46 -8.10
N ALA A 266 -3.54 2.51 -8.93
CA ALA A 266 -4.39 3.67 -8.64
C ALA A 266 -5.87 3.25 -8.47
N ASN A 267 -6.41 2.48 -9.41
CA ASN A 267 -7.79 2.00 -9.38
C ASN A 267 -8.07 1.20 -8.10
N GLY A 268 -7.14 0.34 -7.67
CA GLY A 268 -7.28 -0.43 -6.43
C GLY A 268 -7.31 0.45 -5.18
N ILE A 269 -6.42 1.46 -5.11
CA ILE A 269 -6.41 2.43 -4.01
C ILE A 269 -7.71 3.25 -4.01
N GLU A 270 -8.16 3.73 -5.17
CA GLU A 270 -9.35 4.57 -5.30
C GLU A 270 -10.63 3.81 -4.95
N ARG A 271 -10.73 2.55 -5.39
CA ARG A 271 -11.82 1.65 -4.99
C ARG A 271 -11.89 1.54 -3.48
N PHE A 272 -10.77 1.22 -2.83
CA PHE A 272 -10.68 1.18 -1.37
C PHE A 272 -11.12 2.49 -0.72
N LEU A 273 -10.60 3.64 -1.18
CA LEU A 273 -10.93 4.95 -0.61
C LEU A 273 -12.38 5.37 -0.81
N SER A 274 -13.02 4.89 -1.88
CA SER A 274 -14.44 5.12 -2.17
C SER A 274 -15.36 4.29 -1.26
N GLU A 275 -14.92 3.08 -0.89
CA GLU A 275 -15.65 2.16 -0.04
C GLU A 275 -15.42 2.43 1.46
N VAL A 276 -14.26 3.01 1.81
CA VAL A 276 -13.84 3.29 3.19
C VAL A 276 -13.63 4.80 3.41
N PRO A 277 -14.65 5.51 3.92
CA PRO A 277 -14.56 6.93 4.24
C PRO A 277 -13.51 7.22 5.31
N SER A 278 -12.87 8.40 5.25
CA SER A 278 -11.85 8.83 6.24
C SER A 278 -12.40 8.86 7.68
N THR A 279 -13.68 9.20 7.83
CA THR A 279 -14.39 9.16 9.12
C THR A 279 -14.48 7.76 9.71
N GLU A 280 -14.41 6.72 8.88
CA GLU A 280 -14.37 5.33 9.34
C GLU A 280 -12.94 4.90 9.72
N LEU A 281 -11.95 5.26 8.90
CA LEU A 281 -10.52 4.99 9.17
C LEU A 281 -10.06 5.56 10.52
N PHE A 282 -10.47 6.78 10.81
CA PHE A 282 -9.99 7.54 11.96
C PHE A 282 -11.06 7.78 13.03
N GLY A 283 -12.23 7.15 12.92
CA GLY A 283 -13.36 7.40 13.81
C GLY A 283 -13.38 6.60 15.11
N LYS A 284 -12.52 5.59 15.24
CA LYS A 284 -12.55 4.63 16.37
C LYS A 284 -11.15 4.35 16.88
N ASP A 285 -11.04 4.21 18.20
CA ASP A 285 -9.82 3.70 18.82
C ASP A 285 -9.49 2.30 18.30
N LEU A 286 -8.19 1.99 18.20
CA LEU A 286 -7.74 0.63 17.92
C LEU A 286 -7.56 -0.13 19.23
N LEU A 287 -8.08 -1.37 19.24
CA LEU A 287 -7.86 -2.34 20.31
C LEU A 287 -6.97 -3.46 19.80
N LEU A 288 -5.74 -3.49 20.27
CA LEU A 288 -4.73 -4.44 19.79
C LEU A 288 -4.48 -5.53 20.84
N PRO A 289 -4.41 -6.80 20.42
CA PRO A 289 -4.16 -7.91 21.34
C PRO A 289 -2.77 -7.78 21.98
N PRO A 290 -2.53 -8.40 23.16
CA PRO A 290 -1.24 -8.38 23.81
C PRO A 290 -0.13 -8.84 22.86
N THR A 291 0.99 -8.13 22.84
CA THR A 291 2.24 -8.62 22.25
C THR A 291 2.72 -9.79 23.10
N ARG A 292 2.91 -10.98 22.52
CA ARG A 292 3.66 -12.03 23.23
C ARG A 292 5.03 -11.43 23.52
N GLN A 293 5.34 -11.22 24.80
CA GLN A 293 6.70 -10.89 25.19
C GLN A 293 7.58 -12.05 24.72
N ALA A 294 8.56 -11.75 23.86
CA ALA A 294 9.50 -12.76 23.35
C ALA A 294 10.49 -13.25 24.41
N PHE A 295 10.47 -12.66 25.62
CA PHE A 295 11.39 -13.01 26.71
C PHE A 295 10.65 -13.02 28.05
N PRO A 296 10.89 -14.01 28.93
CA PRO A 296 10.44 -13.92 30.31
C PRO A 296 11.10 -12.70 30.96
N THR A 297 10.29 -11.88 31.63
CA THR A 297 10.80 -10.84 32.52
C THR A 297 11.77 -11.49 33.51
N SER A 298 13.00 -10.99 33.58
CA SER A 298 13.94 -11.40 34.63
C SER A 298 13.23 -11.26 35.98
N SER A 299 13.01 -12.39 36.66
CA SER A 299 12.50 -12.41 38.02
C SER A 299 13.39 -11.50 38.87
N PRO A 300 12.83 -10.65 39.75
CA PRO A 300 13.65 -9.90 40.69
C PRO A 300 14.44 -10.91 41.53
N SER A 301 15.77 -10.76 41.55
CA SER A 301 16.63 -11.53 42.45
C SER A 301 16.10 -11.37 43.87
N PRO A 302 15.90 -12.46 44.63
CA PRO A 302 15.62 -12.33 46.05
C PRO A 302 16.80 -11.59 46.68
N SER A 303 16.49 -10.49 47.37
CA SER A 303 17.46 -9.79 48.20
C SER A 303 17.90 -10.71 49.34
N PRO A 304 19.17 -10.63 49.79
CA PRO A 304 19.75 -11.51 50.79
C PRO A 304 19.07 -11.44 52.15
#